data_AF-X1MXV6-F1
#
_entry.id   AF-X1MXV6-F1
#
_cell.length_a   1.000
_cell.length_b   1.000
_cell.length_c   1.000
_cell.angle_alpha   90.00
_cell.angle_beta   90.00
_cell.angle_gamma   90.00
#
_symmetry.space_group_name_H-M   'P 1'
#
loop_
_entity.id
_entity.type
_entity.pdbx_description
1 polymer ?
#
loop_
_entity_poly.entity_id
_entity_poly.type
_entity_poly.pdbx_seq_one_letter_code
_entity_poly.pdbx_strand_id
1 'polypeptide(L)'
;MAGGWRPKLKETKNIKFVICPACQMIKDKKYEGEIILEAVPENFKKDIKTLAENYGKRAIVADPMDRIISIKERRVKRVTAARKRGATSREEFKGLMDIRILTTENQLAKRLAKKINEIYGGKLAVSISHSHKEDTARVRIKF
;
A
#
# COMPACT_ATOMS: atom_id res chain seq x y z
N MET A 1 -16.84 17.39 -27.15
CA MET A 1 -17.05 17.67 -25.72
C MET A 1 -18.20 16.80 -25.24
N ALA A 2 -17.93 15.73 -24.49
CA ALA A 2 -18.95 14.78 -24.07
C ALA A 2 -19.79 15.38 -22.93
N GLY A 3 -21.03 15.75 -23.23
CA GLY A 3 -22.02 16.19 -22.25
C GLY A 3 -22.45 15.01 -21.38
N GLY A 4 -22.06 15.03 -20.11
CA GLY A 4 -22.50 14.04 -19.13
C GLY A 4 -24.00 14.17 -18.84
N TRP A 5 -24.73 13.06 -19.00
CA TRP A 5 -26.13 12.94 -18.63
C TRP A 5 -26.31 13.17 -17.12
N ARG A 6 -26.93 14.29 -16.75
CA ARG A 6 -27.43 14.53 -15.39
C ARG A 6 -28.93 14.23 -15.38
N PRO A 7 -29.40 13.15 -14.73
CA PRO A 7 -30.84 12.94 -14.59
C PRO A 7 -31.45 14.10 -13.80
N LYS A 8 -32.48 14.75 -14.37
CA LYS A 8 -33.30 15.75 -13.67
C LYS A 8 -34.09 15.03 -12.57
N LEU A 9 -33.52 14.98 -11.36
CA LEU A 9 -34.20 14.49 -10.17
C LEU A 9 -35.39 15.42 -9.86
N LYS A 10 -36.58 14.85 -9.62
CA LYS A 10 -37.76 15.61 -9.17
C LYS A 10 -37.39 16.42 -7.92
N GLU A 11 -37.66 17.73 -7.94
CA GLU A 11 -37.19 18.75 -7.00
C GLU A 11 -37.63 18.57 -5.53
N THR A 12 -38.39 17.52 -5.21
CA THR A 12 -39.03 17.34 -3.89
C THR A 12 -38.42 16.24 -3.00
N LYS A 13 -37.31 15.61 -3.40
CA LYS A 13 -36.64 14.61 -2.54
C LYS A 13 -35.48 15.26 -1.79
N ASN A 14 -35.55 15.27 -0.45
CA ASN A 14 -34.44 15.64 0.44
C ASN A 14 -33.32 14.58 0.38
N ILE A 15 -32.52 14.63 -0.69
CA ILE A 15 -31.36 13.75 -0.88
C ILE A 15 -30.15 14.41 -0.22
N LYS A 16 -29.63 13.78 0.84
CA LYS A 16 -28.38 14.19 1.49
C LYS A 16 -27.20 13.49 0.80
N PHE A 17 -26.40 14.24 0.06
CA PHE A 17 -25.15 13.73 -0.50
C PHE A 17 -24.10 13.69 0.60
N VAL A 18 -23.67 12.48 0.97
CA VAL A 18 -22.60 12.25 1.96
C VAL A 18 -21.39 11.63 1.27
N ILE A 19 -20.20 11.95 1.78
CA ILE A 19 -18.95 11.38 1.28
C ILE A 19 -18.84 9.93 1.76
N CYS A 20 -18.36 9.04 0.89
CA CYS A 20 -18.14 7.65 1.27
C CYS A 20 -17.05 7.53 2.36
N PRO A 21 -17.14 6.59 3.32
CA PRO A 21 -16.16 6.46 4.40
C PRO A 21 -14.71 6.36 3.90
N ALA A 22 -14.44 5.52 2.89
CA ALA A 22 -13.11 5.38 2.31
C ALA A 22 -12.61 6.66 1.61
N CYS A 23 -13.52 7.43 1.02
CA CYS A 23 -13.22 8.73 0.42
C CYS A 23 -12.81 9.75 1.50
N GLN A 24 -13.51 9.72 2.64
CA GLN A 24 -13.22 10.54 3.80
C GLN A 24 -11.85 10.17 4.40
N MET A 25 -11.53 8.87 4.52
CA MET A 25 -10.21 8.41 4.99
C MET A 25 -9.06 8.91 4.11
N ILE A 26 -9.22 8.84 2.78
CA ILE A 26 -8.23 9.38 1.84
C ILE A 26 -8.05 10.88 2.03
N LYS A 27 -9.15 11.63 2.17
CA LYS A 27 -9.12 13.08 2.40
C LYS A 27 -8.40 13.42 3.70
N ASP A 28 -8.66 12.66 4.76
CA ASP A 28 -8.08 12.86 6.09
C ASP A 28 -6.68 12.23 6.23
N LYS A 29 -6.18 11.54 5.19
CA LYS A 29 -4.94 10.74 5.20
C LYS A 29 -4.88 9.71 6.34
N LYS A 30 -6.05 9.24 6.79
CA LYS A 30 -6.19 8.18 7.79
C LYS A 30 -6.09 6.83 7.10
N TYR A 31 -5.36 5.91 7.72
CA TYR A 31 -5.12 4.57 7.21
C TYR A 31 -5.23 3.57 8.36
N GLU A 32 -5.68 2.36 8.04
CA GLU A 32 -5.65 1.24 8.98
C GLU A 32 -4.55 0.28 8.58
N GLY A 33 -4.38 0.00 7.28
CA GLY A 33 -3.32 -0.88 6.82
C GLY A 33 -2.07 -0.13 6.39
N GLU A 34 -0.92 -0.65 6.80
CA GLU A 34 0.40 -0.19 6.39
C GLU A 34 1.28 -1.36 5.98
N ILE A 35 1.88 -1.28 4.80
CA ILE A 35 2.89 -2.22 4.31
C ILE A 35 4.20 -1.46 4.15
N ILE A 36 5.27 -2.01 4.71
CA ILE A 36 6.64 -1.49 4.59
C ILE A 36 7.48 -2.59 3.96
N LEU A 37 7.98 -2.32 2.76
CA LEU A 37 8.92 -3.17 2.05
C LEU A 37 10.30 -2.58 2.27
N GLU A 38 11.14 -3.28 3.02
CA GLU A 38 12.49 -2.84 3.36
C GLU A 38 13.49 -3.39 2.34
N ALA A 39 14.39 -2.51 1.89
CA ALA A 39 15.51 -2.84 1.01
C ALA A 39 15.13 -3.58 -0.29
N VAL A 40 14.10 -3.10 -0.96
CA VAL A 40 13.68 -3.55 -2.29
C VAL A 40 14.78 -3.22 -3.32
N PRO A 41 15.24 -4.19 -4.11
CA PRO A 41 16.07 -3.97 -5.30
C PRO A 41 15.39 -3.06 -6.34
N GLU A 42 16.15 -2.14 -6.96
CA GLU A 42 15.60 -1.15 -7.90
C GLU A 42 14.83 -1.76 -9.09
N ASN A 43 15.25 -2.94 -9.55
CA ASN A 43 14.58 -3.69 -10.62
C ASN A 43 13.14 -4.10 -10.27
N PHE A 44 12.82 -4.33 -8.99
CA PHE A 44 11.47 -4.76 -8.58
C PHE A 44 10.52 -3.60 -8.26
N LYS A 45 11.03 -2.37 -8.14
CA LYS A 45 10.24 -1.20 -7.74
C LYS A 45 9.01 -0.99 -8.64
N LYS A 46 9.22 -1.00 -9.96
CA LYS A 46 8.14 -0.73 -10.92
C LYS A 46 7.07 -1.81 -10.87
N ASP A 47 7.48 -3.06 -10.69
CA ASP A 47 6.58 -4.20 -10.62
C ASP A 47 5.74 -4.17 -9.35
N ILE A 48 6.35 -3.88 -8.20
CA ILE A 48 5.64 -3.75 -6.91
C ILE A 48 4.62 -2.62 -6.97
N LYS A 49 4.98 -1.47 -7.54
CA LYS A 49 4.05 -0.35 -7.69
C LYS A 49 2.87 -0.72 -8.59
N THR A 50 3.15 -1.34 -9.74
CA THR A 50 2.13 -1.77 -10.70
C THR A 50 1.23 -2.84 -10.09
N LEU A 51 1.80 -3.80 -9.36
CA LEU A 51 1.07 -4.84 -8.63
C LEU A 51 0.13 -4.21 -7.60
N ALA A 52 0.64 -3.31 -6.76
CA ALA A 52 -0.16 -2.64 -5.74
C ALA A 52 -1.33 -1.89 -6.40
N GLU A 53 -1.06 -1.04 -7.40
CA GLU A 53 -2.11 -0.28 -8.10
C GLU A 53 -3.19 -1.19 -8.72
N ASN A 54 -2.78 -2.26 -9.41
CA ASN A 54 -3.71 -3.20 -10.01
C ASN A 54 -4.49 -4.01 -8.98
N TYR A 55 -3.85 -4.38 -7.88
CA TYR A 55 -4.49 -5.07 -6.76
C TYR A 55 -5.55 -4.17 -6.12
N GLY A 56 -5.22 -2.91 -5.86
CA GLY A 56 -6.16 -1.92 -5.31
C GLY A 56 -7.37 -1.70 -6.21
N LYS A 57 -7.17 -1.58 -7.53
CA LYS A 57 -8.29 -1.44 -8.49
C LYS A 57 -9.24 -2.63 -8.46
N ARG A 58 -8.71 -3.85 -8.31
CA ARG A 58 -9.52 -5.07 -8.19
C ARG A 58 -10.21 -5.16 -6.83
N ALA A 59 -9.53 -4.73 -5.77
CA ALA A 59 -10.05 -4.76 -4.42
C ALA A 59 -11.31 -3.87 -4.29
N ILE A 60 -11.34 -2.70 -4.92
CA ILE A 60 -12.53 -1.81 -4.95
C ILE A 60 -13.80 -2.52 -5.47
N VAL A 61 -13.64 -3.43 -6.44
CA VAL A 61 -14.76 -4.18 -7.03
C VAL A 61 -15.29 -5.24 -6.06
N ALA A 62 -14.38 -5.84 -5.29
CA ALA A 62 -14.74 -6.83 -4.27
C ALA A 62 -15.30 -6.18 -3.00
N ASP A 63 -14.71 -5.07 -2.56
CA ASP A 63 -15.13 -4.26 -1.42
C ASP A 63 -15.00 -2.76 -1.76
N PRO A 64 -16.10 -1.98 -1.76
CA PRO A 64 -16.04 -0.53 -2.00
C PRO A 64 -15.16 0.27 -1.03
N MET A 65 -14.89 -0.26 0.17
CA MET A 65 -14.03 0.37 1.18
C MET A 65 -12.54 0.14 0.92
N ASP A 66 -12.17 -0.92 0.20
CA ASP A 66 -10.79 -1.26 -0.10
C ASP A 66 -10.15 -0.23 -1.04
N ARG A 67 -9.20 0.56 -0.53
CA ARG A 67 -8.45 1.54 -1.33
C ARG A 67 -6.98 1.60 -0.92
N ILE A 68 -6.13 1.86 -1.92
CA ILE A 68 -4.75 2.29 -1.70
C ILE A 68 -4.76 3.81 -1.54
N ILE A 69 -4.30 4.27 -0.40
CA ILE A 69 -4.23 5.70 -0.05
C ILE A 69 -2.96 6.32 -0.64
N SER A 70 -1.82 5.64 -0.49
CA SER A 70 -0.56 6.15 -1.03
C SER A 70 0.48 5.05 -1.19
N ILE A 71 1.38 5.25 -2.16
CA ILE A 71 2.60 4.47 -2.35
C ILE A 71 3.75 5.47 -2.32
N LYS A 72 4.66 5.33 -1.36
CA LYS A 72 5.81 6.22 -1.16
C LYS A 72 7.10 5.41 -1.22
N GLU A 73 8.15 6.04 -1.72
CA GLU A 73 9.47 5.44 -1.87
C GLU A 73 10.50 6.26 -1.13
N ARG A 74 11.48 5.59 -0.54
CA ARG A 74 12.58 6.25 0.18
C ARG A 74 13.88 5.50 -0.09
N ARG A 75 14.93 6.22 -0.47
CA ARG A 75 16.29 5.62 -0.56
C ARG A 75 16.76 5.16 0.82
N VAL A 76 17.31 3.95 0.88
CA VAL A 76 17.88 3.40 2.12
C VAL A 76 19.12 4.22 2.50
N LYS A 77 19.05 4.95 3.62
CA LYS A 77 20.15 5.83 4.09
C LYS A 77 21.20 5.08 4.90
N ARG A 78 20.81 4.00 5.59
CA ARG A 78 21.69 3.20 6.45
C ARG A 78 21.30 1.74 6.33
N VAL A 79 22.23 0.92 5.90
CA VAL A 79 22.11 -0.54 5.98
C VAL A 79 22.48 -1.02 7.38
N THR A 80 21.75 -2.01 7.89
CA THR A 80 21.98 -2.59 9.21
C THR A 80 23.40 -3.15 9.31
N ALA A 81 23.98 -3.10 10.52
CA ALA A 81 25.34 -3.59 10.78
C ALA A 81 25.52 -5.07 10.40
N ALA A 82 24.46 -5.87 10.46
CA ALA A 82 24.45 -7.27 10.03
C ALA A 82 24.73 -7.43 8.53
N ARG A 83 24.18 -6.57 7.66
CA ARG A 83 24.44 -6.59 6.20
C ARG A 83 25.84 -6.09 5.83
N LYS A 84 26.48 -5.28 6.69
CA LYS A 84 27.86 -4.81 6.47
C LYS A 84 28.91 -5.91 6.61
N ARG A 85 28.63 -6.98 7.38
CA ARG A 85 29.61 -8.04 7.67
C ARG A 85 29.79 -9.06 6.54
N GLY A 86 28.94 -9.03 5.51
CA GLY A 86 28.97 -10.01 4.42
C GLY A 86 28.70 -9.43 3.02
N ALA A 87 28.81 -8.12 2.84
CA ALA A 87 28.60 -7.49 1.54
C ALA A 87 29.93 -7.12 0.89
N THR A 88 30.12 -7.62 -0.32
CA THR A 88 31.39 -7.61 -1.06
C THR A 88 31.65 -6.27 -1.76
N SER A 89 30.68 -5.35 -1.87
CA SER A 89 30.91 -4.03 -2.50
C SER A 89 29.98 -2.91 -2.01
N ARG A 90 30.41 -1.65 -2.22
CA ARG A 90 29.61 -0.44 -1.97
C ARG A 90 28.51 -0.22 -3.02
N GLU A 91 28.64 -0.78 -4.23
CA GLU A 91 27.68 -0.57 -5.32
C GLU A 91 26.32 -1.25 -5.10
N GLU A 92 26.29 -2.46 -4.54
CA GLU A 92 25.05 -3.21 -4.28
C GLU A 92 24.08 -2.44 -3.37
N PHE A 93 24.61 -1.60 -2.48
CA PHE A 93 23.81 -0.81 -1.55
C PHE A 93 23.18 0.44 -2.18
N LYS A 94 23.69 0.92 -3.31
CA LYS A 94 23.26 2.19 -3.93
C LYS A 94 21.87 2.07 -4.61
N GLY A 95 21.46 0.84 -4.93
CA GLY A 95 20.20 0.52 -5.62
C GLY A 95 19.04 0.08 -4.72
N LEU A 96 19.18 0.11 -3.40
CA LEU A 96 18.12 -0.35 -2.48
C LEU A 96 17.15 0.77 -2.08
N MET A 97 15.86 0.47 -2.07
CA MET A 97 14.80 1.40 -1.68
C MET A 97 13.83 0.77 -0.68
N ASP A 98 13.31 1.60 0.23
CA ASP A 98 12.17 1.27 1.06
C ASP A 98 10.89 1.75 0.38
N ILE A 99 9.86 0.91 0.32
CA ILE A 99 8.56 1.25 -0.24
C ILE A 99 7.52 1.15 0.87
N ARG A 100 6.70 2.20 1.02
CA ARG A 100 5.62 2.27 2.01
C ARG A 100 4.28 2.39 1.29
N ILE A 101 3.39 1.44 1.54
CA ILE A 101 2.03 1.40 0.97
C ILE A 101 1.04 1.58 2.12
N LEU A 102 0.12 2.53 1.98
CA LEU A 102 -0.96 2.77 2.94
C LEU A 102 -2.29 2.36 2.33
N THR A 103 -3.11 1.65 3.11
CA THR A 103 -4.43 1.16 2.71
C THR A 103 -5.50 1.61 3.70
N THR A 104 -6.72 1.76 3.20
CA THR A 104 -7.88 2.07 4.05
C THR A 104 -8.13 0.97 5.06
N GLU A 105 -7.96 -0.30 4.68
CA GLU A 105 -8.28 -1.44 5.54
C GLU A 105 -7.07 -2.32 5.89
N ASN A 106 -7.14 -2.91 7.08
CA ASN A 106 -6.17 -3.87 7.60
C ASN A 106 -6.08 -5.16 6.75
N GLN A 107 -7.22 -5.66 6.29
CA GLN A 107 -7.28 -6.91 5.53
C GLN A 107 -6.71 -6.76 4.13
N LEU A 108 -6.88 -5.58 3.51
CA LEU A 108 -6.24 -5.26 2.24
C LEU A 108 -4.72 -5.32 2.35
N ALA A 109 -4.16 -4.71 3.40
CA ALA A 109 -2.71 -4.72 3.64
C ALA A 109 -2.17 -6.15 3.78
N LYS A 110 -2.84 -7.00 4.57
CA LYS A 110 -2.44 -8.41 4.76
C LYS A 110 -2.47 -9.21 3.46
N ARG A 111 -3.58 -9.10 2.69
CA ARG A 111 -3.74 -9.81 1.43
C ARG A 111 -2.73 -9.37 0.38
N LEU A 112 -2.50 -8.06 0.24
CA LEU A 112 -1.50 -7.52 -0.67
C LEU A 112 -0.08 -7.94 -0.26
N ALA A 113 0.26 -7.87 1.02
CA ALA A 113 1.56 -8.31 1.53
C ALA A 113 1.82 -9.80 1.25
N LYS A 114 0.82 -10.66 1.49
CA LYS A 114 0.90 -12.08 1.14
C LYS A 114 1.13 -12.27 -0.36
N LYS A 115 0.39 -11.52 -1.19
CA LYS A 115 0.53 -11.60 -2.64
C LYS A 115 1.92 -11.18 -3.15
N ILE A 116 2.49 -10.13 -2.55
CA ILE A 116 3.88 -9.71 -2.82
C ILE A 116 4.83 -10.86 -2.47
N ASN A 117 4.73 -11.42 -1.26
CA ASN A 117 5.60 -12.53 -0.86
C ASN A 117 5.49 -13.73 -1.83
N GLU A 118 4.27 -14.11 -2.23
CA GLU A 118 4.03 -15.19 -3.21
C GLU A 118 4.73 -14.96 -4.55
N ILE A 119 4.65 -13.74 -5.10
CA ILE A 119 5.27 -13.41 -6.41
C ILE A 119 6.80 -13.49 -6.34
N TYR A 120 7.39 -13.13 -5.20
CA TYR A 120 8.84 -13.15 -4.99
C TYR A 120 9.34 -14.44 -4.33
N GLY A 121 8.64 -15.56 -4.56
CA GLY A 121 9.12 -16.90 -4.21
C GLY A 121 8.79 -17.36 -2.79
N GLY A 122 7.95 -16.63 -2.05
CA GLY A 122 7.40 -17.03 -0.75
C GLY A 122 8.39 -17.02 0.42
N LYS A 123 9.64 -16.63 0.17
CA LYS A 123 10.76 -16.69 1.13
C LYS A 123 11.06 -15.35 1.80
N LEU A 124 10.34 -14.28 1.46
CA LEU A 124 10.58 -12.98 2.08
C LEU A 124 10.19 -13.04 3.57
N ALA A 125 10.98 -12.40 4.41
CA ALA A 125 10.68 -12.34 5.84
C ALA A 125 9.51 -11.37 6.07
N VAL A 126 8.32 -11.91 6.29
CA VAL A 126 7.10 -11.15 6.58
C VAL A 126 6.88 -11.11 8.09
N SER A 127 6.79 -9.90 8.65
CA SER A 127 6.42 -9.68 10.05
C SER A 127 5.17 -8.82 10.12
N ILE A 128 4.15 -9.31 10.83
CA ILE A 128 2.90 -8.61 11.04
C ILE A 128 2.88 -8.13 12.49
N SER A 129 2.65 -6.84 12.68
CA SER A 129 2.53 -6.22 13.99
C SER A 129 1.18 -5.51 14.09
N HIS A 130 0.49 -5.74 15.20
CA HIS A 130 -0.74 -5.04 15.57
C HIS A 130 -0.40 -4.10 16.71
N SER A 131 -0.85 -2.85 16.60
CA SER A 131 -0.73 -1.92 17.72
C SER A 131 -1.89 -2.17 18.69
N HIS A 132 -1.61 -2.32 19.98
CA HIS A 132 -2.66 -2.38 21.01
C HIS A 132 -3.29 -1.00 21.28
N LYS A 133 -2.69 0.09 20.76
CA LYS A 133 -3.14 1.47 20.94
C LYS A 133 -3.69 2.13 19.67
N GLU A 134 -3.40 1.56 18.50
CA GLU A 134 -3.85 2.07 17.21
C GLU A 134 -4.54 0.92 16.46
N ASP A 135 -5.69 1.15 15.82
CA ASP A 135 -6.38 0.15 14.97
C ASP A 135 -5.64 -0.14 13.65
N THR A 136 -4.32 0.04 13.64
CA THR A 136 -3.46 -0.03 12.47
C THR A 136 -2.69 -1.34 12.41
N ALA A 137 -2.87 -2.12 11.35
CA ALA A 137 -2.06 -3.29 11.05
C ALA A 137 -0.83 -2.89 10.24
N ARG A 138 0.36 -3.19 10.76
CA ARG A 138 1.63 -2.93 10.09
C ARG A 138 2.27 -4.23 9.63
N VAL A 139 2.49 -4.37 8.34
CA VAL A 139 3.17 -5.53 7.73
C VAL A 139 4.52 -5.08 7.20
N ARG A 140 5.61 -5.65 7.72
CA ARG A 140 6.97 -5.43 7.20
C ARG A 140 7.43 -6.63 6.41
N ILE A 141 7.93 -6.40 5.21
CA ILE A 141 8.53 -7.42 4.34
C ILE A 141 9.98 -7.02 4.09
N LYS A 142 10.92 -7.92 4.36
CA LYS A 142 12.34 -7.70 4.06
C LYS A 142 12.73 -8.48 2.82
N PHE A 143 13.30 -7.76 1.85
CA PHE A 143 13.94 -8.31 0.65
C PHE A 143 15.41 -8.69 0.91
#